data_AF-A0A8H6SHK5-F1
#
_entry.id   AF-A0A8H6SHK5-F1
#
_cell.length_a   1.000
_cell.length_b   1.000
_cell.length_c   1.000
_cell.angle_alpha   90.00
_cell.angle_beta   90.00
_cell.angle_gamma   90.00
#
_symmetry.space_group_name_H-M   'P 1'
#
loop_
_entity.id
_entity.type
_entity.pdbx_description
1 polymer ?
#
loop_
_entity_poly.entity_id
_entity_poly.type
_entity_poly.pdbx_seq_one_letter_code
_entity_poly.pdbx_strand_id
1 'polypeptide(L)'
;MLLRVNAHHPTRRSGGCGVSHFGACIYACCCQTDWQARWYIRKYSWKRLGRSEPPSTMKQSVGLLSLVSAIAPVLAGTYSRTQNIVGTGFYNAFEFEAIGDPTQGRVNYVDRATAQAQNLTFASADKFVLRTDATTVIGDGSPVGRNSVRIRTTATYTTHVAVFDIQHMPQGCGTWPAVWETDEDSWPRGGEVDILEGVNDQGPNQITLHTSPGCTMPASRDQTGTSLQLDCDTNVNNNVGCGVNAVVPTSYGPTFNANGGGWYAVERTNSFINVWFWSRSAGNVPADVAQGGSSVDTSTWGTPTANFPSTSCNIPEFFSPNNIIINLTLCGDWAGSVYPASGCPGTCNEFVDKNPTALAAAYFEFNSINVYQ
;
A
#
# COMPACT_ATOMS: atom_id res chain seq x y z
N MET A 1 -11.44 62.60 -43.93
CA MET A 1 -11.81 62.97 -42.56
C MET A 1 -10.62 62.59 -41.67
N LEU A 2 -9.76 63.59 -41.43
CA LEU A 2 -8.53 63.71 -40.61
C LEU A 2 -7.58 62.48 -40.52
N LEU A 3 -6.61 62.25 -41.42
CA LEU A 3 -5.27 62.90 -41.60
C LEU A 3 -4.36 62.72 -40.36
N ARG A 4 -3.09 62.28 -40.38
CA ARG A 4 -2.01 62.13 -41.38
C ARG A 4 -0.82 61.40 -40.69
N VAL A 5 0.00 60.65 -41.46
CA VAL A 5 1.50 60.72 -41.64
C VAL A 5 2.39 60.80 -40.37
N ASN A 6 3.62 60.29 -40.26
CA ASN A 6 4.49 59.28 -40.87
C ASN A 6 5.85 59.43 -40.12
N ALA A 7 6.61 58.34 -39.95
CA ALA A 7 8.07 58.26 -39.81
C ALA A 7 8.86 59.17 -38.81
N HIS A 8 9.63 58.57 -37.89
CA HIS A 8 11.11 58.50 -38.00
C HIS A 8 11.79 57.85 -36.76
N HIS A 9 12.75 56.96 -37.06
CA HIS A 9 13.83 56.46 -36.19
C HIS A 9 14.83 57.58 -35.85
N PRO A 10 15.66 57.51 -34.76
CA PRO A 10 16.85 56.65 -34.77
C PRO A 10 17.48 56.16 -33.43
N THR A 11 18.14 54.99 -33.54
CA THR A 11 19.45 54.54 -32.99
C THR A 11 19.92 54.72 -31.52
N ARG A 12 20.25 53.55 -30.93
CA ARG A 12 21.48 53.11 -30.18
C ARG A 12 22.03 53.92 -28.98
N ARG A 13 22.22 53.27 -27.82
CA ARG A 13 23.47 52.59 -27.38
C ARG A 13 23.41 52.09 -25.92
N SER A 14 23.97 50.90 -25.74
CA SER A 14 24.65 50.26 -24.59
C SER A 14 24.88 51.04 -23.29
N GLY A 15 24.65 50.34 -22.17
CA GLY A 15 25.30 50.58 -20.88
C GLY A 15 24.91 49.49 -19.87
N GLY A 16 25.82 48.56 -19.58
CA GLY A 16 25.65 47.58 -18.51
C GLY A 16 26.11 48.13 -17.17
N CYS A 17 25.59 47.55 -16.08
CA CYS A 17 26.27 47.33 -14.79
C CYS A 17 25.34 46.49 -13.93
N GLY A 18 25.82 45.33 -13.47
CA GLY A 18 25.20 44.62 -12.36
C GLY A 18 25.52 45.31 -11.03
N VAL A 19 24.87 44.86 -9.95
CA VAL A 19 25.44 44.54 -8.63
C VAL A 19 24.34 44.48 -7.55
N SER A 20 24.28 43.29 -6.93
CA SER A 20 23.98 42.91 -5.52
C SER A 20 22.75 43.39 -4.73
N HIS A 21 22.25 42.40 -3.97
CA HIS A 21 21.42 42.40 -2.76
C HIS A 21 21.52 43.61 -1.81
N PHE A 22 20.39 44.01 -1.20
CA PHE A 22 20.01 43.71 0.20
C PHE A 22 18.71 44.43 0.60
N GLY A 23 17.83 43.69 1.31
CA GLY A 23 17.03 44.15 2.46
C GLY A 23 15.96 45.23 2.29
N ALA A 24 14.68 44.85 2.42
CA ALA A 24 13.58 45.77 2.70
C ALA A 24 12.65 45.26 3.83
N CYS A 25 12.54 46.11 4.87
CA CYS A 25 11.36 46.48 5.66
C CYS A 25 10.56 45.46 6.49
N ILE A 26 10.81 45.49 7.81
CA ILE A 26 9.94 46.02 8.89
C ILE A 26 8.42 46.09 8.60
N TYR A 27 7.59 45.38 9.39
CA TYR A 27 6.69 45.93 10.42
C TYR A 27 5.86 44.81 11.07
N ALA A 28 6.12 44.58 12.37
CA ALA A 28 5.27 43.76 13.24
C ALA A 28 4.08 44.59 13.71
N CYS A 29 2.87 44.05 13.57
CA CYS A 29 1.67 44.58 14.21
C CYS A 29 1.13 43.53 15.18
N CYS A 30 0.96 43.97 16.42
CA CYS A 30 0.50 43.20 17.57
C CYS A 30 -1.04 43.19 17.58
N CYS A 31 -1.67 42.03 17.78
CA CYS A 31 -3.04 41.95 18.30
C CYS A 31 -3.15 40.72 19.21
N GLN A 32 -3.35 40.99 20.50
CA GLN A 32 -3.68 40.04 21.56
C GLN A 32 -5.12 39.54 21.40
N THR A 33 -5.37 38.28 21.74
CA THR A 33 -6.58 37.87 22.47
C THR A 33 -6.27 36.76 23.46
N ASP A 34 -6.55 37.07 24.72
CA ASP A 34 -6.51 36.20 25.90
C ASP A 34 -7.58 35.10 25.85
N TRP A 35 -7.23 33.89 26.26
CA TRP A 35 -8.17 32.91 26.84
C TRP A 35 -7.50 32.22 28.03
N GLN A 36 -7.89 32.62 29.25
CA GLN A 36 -7.51 31.95 30.49
C GLN A 36 -8.46 30.79 30.81
N ALA A 37 -7.92 29.56 30.86
CA ALA A 37 -8.60 28.41 31.47
C ALA A 37 -8.16 28.26 32.93
N ARG A 38 -9.12 28.37 33.85
CA ARG A 38 -8.95 28.21 35.30
C ARG A 38 -8.81 26.72 35.67
N TRP A 39 -7.75 26.40 36.40
CA TRP A 39 -7.57 25.13 37.10
C TRP A 39 -8.28 25.17 38.45
N TYR A 40 -9.18 24.20 38.71
CA TYR A 40 -9.76 23.96 40.04
C TYR A 40 -9.06 22.74 40.67
N ILE A 41 -8.16 22.99 41.63
CA ILE A 41 -7.61 21.99 42.54
C ILE A 41 -8.40 22.10 43.85
N ARG A 42 -9.19 21.08 44.21
CA ARG A 42 -9.72 20.94 45.58
C ARG A 42 -8.86 19.95 46.36
N LYS A 43 -8.09 20.50 47.29
CA LYS A 43 -7.48 19.79 48.42
C LYS A 43 -8.59 19.34 49.37
N TYR A 44 -8.58 18.08 49.80
CA TYR A 44 -9.28 17.65 51.01
C TYR A 44 -8.28 17.22 52.09
N SER A 45 -8.61 17.69 53.28
CA SER A 45 -7.80 17.73 54.50
C SER A 45 -7.90 16.42 55.29
N TRP A 46 -6.80 16.12 56.00
CA TRP A 46 -6.64 15.02 56.94
C TRP A 46 -7.44 15.24 58.23
N LYS A 47 -8.14 14.21 58.70
CA LYS A 47 -8.47 14.03 60.12
C LYS A 47 -8.15 12.60 60.57
N ARG A 48 -7.18 12.49 61.47
CA ARG A 48 -6.93 11.33 62.34
C ARG A 48 -7.94 11.32 63.48
N LEU A 49 -8.46 10.14 63.81
CA LEU A 49 -9.01 9.62 65.08
C LEU A 49 -9.35 8.16 64.75
N GLY A 50 -9.11 7.09 65.50
CA GLY A 50 -8.54 6.75 66.80
C GLY A 50 -8.53 5.21 66.85
N ARG A 51 -7.67 4.61 67.69
CA ARG A 51 -7.48 3.14 67.81
C ARG A 51 -8.69 2.43 68.42
N SER A 52 -9.01 1.24 67.91
CA SER A 52 -9.45 0.07 68.69
C SER A 52 -9.23 -1.23 67.89
N GLU A 53 -8.58 -2.23 68.50
CA GLU A 53 -8.53 -3.63 68.07
C GLU A 53 -9.28 -4.50 69.13
N PRO A 54 -9.45 -5.82 68.96
CA PRO A 54 -10.29 -6.52 67.98
C PRO A 54 -11.29 -7.47 68.70
N PRO A 55 -12.08 -8.30 67.98
CA PRO A 55 -11.87 -9.74 68.21
C PRO A 55 -12.05 -10.67 67.01
N SER A 56 -11.46 -11.87 67.18
CA SER A 56 -11.81 -13.17 66.59
C SER A 56 -11.68 -13.37 65.07
N THR A 57 -10.49 -13.86 64.71
CA THR A 57 -10.21 -14.98 63.79
C THR A 57 -11.40 -15.55 62.99
N MET A 58 -11.47 -15.20 61.71
CA MET A 58 -12.05 -16.05 60.67
C MET A 58 -11.00 -16.24 59.58
N LYS A 59 -10.47 -17.46 59.45
CA LYS A 59 -9.53 -17.84 58.40
C LYS A 59 -10.27 -17.82 57.06
N GLN A 60 -10.16 -16.73 56.31
CA GLN A 60 -10.53 -16.71 54.91
C GLN A 60 -9.33 -17.16 54.09
N SER A 61 -9.46 -18.35 53.50
CA SER A 61 -8.56 -18.90 52.51
C SER A 61 -8.57 -17.98 51.29
N VAL A 62 -7.57 -17.11 51.17
CA VAL A 62 -7.31 -16.38 49.92
C VAL A 62 -6.76 -17.40 48.93
N GLY A 63 -7.66 -18.00 48.14
CA GLY A 63 -7.25 -18.73 46.96
C GLY A 63 -6.63 -17.73 45.98
N LEU A 64 -5.33 -17.82 45.76
CA LEU A 64 -4.70 -17.23 44.58
C LEU A 64 -5.36 -17.88 43.36
N LEU A 65 -6.33 -17.21 42.74
CA LEU A 65 -6.63 -17.46 41.34
C LEU A 65 -5.44 -16.91 40.55
N SER A 66 -4.50 -17.79 40.23
CA SER A 66 -3.58 -17.55 39.12
C SER A 66 -4.42 -17.32 37.87
N LEU A 67 -4.51 -16.06 37.42
CA LEU A 67 -4.90 -15.77 36.04
C LEU A 67 -3.81 -16.37 35.15
N VAL A 68 -4.00 -17.63 34.77
CA VAL A 68 -3.37 -18.17 33.58
C VAL A 68 -4.04 -17.44 32.44
N SER A 69 -3.41 -16.37 31.93
CA SER A 69 -3.70 -15.91 30.58
C SER A 69 -3.55 -17.11 29.68
N ALA A 70 -4.65 -17.66 29.20
CA ALA A 70 -4.64 -18.57 28.08
C ALA A 70 -4.09 -17.77 26.91
N ILE A 71 -2.77 -17.84 26.70
CA ILE A 71 -2.17 -17.60 25.41
C ILE A 71 -2.78 -18.71 24.55
N ALA A 72 -3.89 -18.41 23.88
CA ALA A 72 -4.36 -19.26 22.82
C ALA A 72 -3.17 -19.38 21.85
N PRO A 73 -2.65 -20.57 21.57
CA PRO A 73 -1.69 -20.71 20.50
C PRO A 73 -2.40 -20.17 19.25
N VAL A 74 -1.89 -19.06 18.72
CA VAL A 74 -2.23 -18.67 17.36
C VAL A 74 -1.77 -19.87 16.52
N LEU A 75 -2.74 -20.58 15.93
CA LEU A 75 -2.47 -21.70 15.04
C LEU A 75 -1.83 -21.13 13.78
N ALA A 76 -0.54 -20.83 13.86
CA ALA A 76 0.31 -20.65 12.71
C ALA A 76 0.57 -22.03 12.11
N GLY A 77 0.39 -22.15 10.80
CA GLY A 77 0.31 -23.43 10.10
C GLY A 77 1.63 -23.82 9.43
N THR A 78 1.87 -25.13 9.35
CA THR A 78 2.78 -25.69 8.35
C THR A 78 1.99 -25.91 7.07
N TYR A 79 2.42 -25.33 5.96
CA TYR A 79 1.76 -25.45 4.66
C TYR A 79 2.70 -26.10 3.64
N SER A 80 2.15 -26.87 2.70
CA SER A 80 2.92 -27.48 1.62
C SER A 80 2.76 -26.69 0.33
N ARG A 81 3.83 -26.54 -0.44
CA ARG A 81 3.79 -25.77 -1.69
C ARG A 81 2.91 -26.47 -2.72
N THR A 82 1.87 -25.80 -3.19
CA THR A 82 0.97 -26.27 -4.25
C THR A 82 1.28 -25.66 -5.60
N GLN A 83 1.86 -24.45 -5.62
CA GLN A 83 2.28 -23.79 -6.85
C GLN A 83 3.65 -23.12 -6.72
N ASN A 84 4.42 -23.21 -7.80
CA ASN A 84 5.66 -22.47 -8.00
C ASN A 84 5.57 -21.80 -9.38
N ILE A 85 5.39 -20.48 -9.40
CA ILE A 85 5.17 -19.68 -10.60
C ILE A 85 6.45 -18.88 -10.84
N VAL A 86 7.20 -19.26 -11.87
CA VAL A 86 8.49 -18.66 -12.24
C VAL A 86 8.55 -18.49 -13.75
N GLY A 87 9.16 -17.41 -14.23
CA GLY A 87 9.40 -17.19 -15.66
C GLY A 87 8.14 -17.33 -16.50
N THR A 88 8.15 -18.22 -17.48
CA THR A 88 6.99 -18.48 -18.36
C THR A 88 5.78 -19.08 -17.63
N GLY A 89 5.95 -19.58 -16.40
CA GLY A 89 4.87 -20.10 -15.56
C GLY A 89 3.77 -19.06 -15.28
N PHE A 90 4.10 -17.77 -15.26
CA PHE A 90 3.12 -16.69 -15.13
C PHE A 90 2.08 -16.72 -16.26
N TYR A 91 2.49 -17.04 -17.47
CA TYR A 91 1.58 -17.16 -18.61
C TYR A 91 0.63 -18.36 -18.56
N ASN A 92 0.89 -19.32 -17.68
CA ASN A 92 0.02 -20.48 -17.47
C ASN A 92 -0.87 -20.28 -16.25
N ALA A 93 -0.36 -19.61 -15.22
CA ALA A 93 -1.09 -19.39 -13.97
C ALA A 93 -2.08 -18.22 -14.07
N PHE A 94 -1.86 -17.25 -14.95
CA PHE A 94 -2.65 -16.03 -15.04
C PHE A 94 -3.36 -15.83 -16.39
N GLU A 95 -4.57 -15.28 -16.30
CA GLU A 95 -5.30 -14.63 -17.39
C GLU A 95 -4.93 -13.15 -17.49
N PHE A 96 -5.07 -12.57 -18.69
CA PHE A 96 -4.79 -11.16 -18.97
C PHE A 96 -6.11 -10.43 -19.16
N GLU A 97 -6.38 -9.45 -18.30
CA GLU A 97 -7.67 -8.77 -18.23
C GLU A 97 -7.68 -7.52 -19.09
N ALA A 98 -8.17 -7.64 -20.33
CA ALA A 98 -8.35 -6.51 -21.23
C ALA A 98 -9.69 -5.79 -20.96
N ILE A 99 -9.78 -5.16 -19.78
CA ILE A 99 -10.99 -4.51 -19.27
C ILE A 99 -10.81 -2.99 -19.14
N GLY A 100 -11.93 -2.26 -19.04
CA GLY A 100 -11.88 -0.88 -18.53
C GLY A 100 -11.44 -0.89 -17.07
N ASP A 101 -10.57 0.05 -16.70
CA ASP A 101 -10.01 0.07 -15.34
C ASP A 101 -11.09 0.39 -14.30
N PRO A 102 -11.37 -0.50 -13.33
CA PRO A 102 -12.38 -0.26 -12.30
C PRO A 102 -12.10 0.99 -11.46
N THR A 103 -10.82 1.38 -11.34
CA THR A 103 -10.34 2.55 -10.61
C THR A 103 -10.18 3.81 -11.47
N GLN A 104 -10.77 3.81 -12.67
CA GLN A 104 -10.85 4.96 -13.58
C GLN A 104 -9.48 5.55 -13.97
N GLY A 105 -8.45 4.72 -14.01
CA GLY A 105 -7.09 5.10 -14.37
C GLY A 105 -6.94 5.57 -15.82
N ARG A 106 -5.89 6.35 -16.07
CA ARG A 106 -5.40 6.73 -17.40
C ARG A 106 -4.61 5.58 -18.04
N VAL A 107 -5.23 4.41 -18.08
CA VAL A 107 -4.63 3.15 -18.52
C VAL A 107 -5.47 2.51 -19.62
N ASN A 108 -4.84 1.68 -20.44
CA ASN A 108 -5.48 0.74 -21.34
C ASN A 108 -4.91 -0.65 -21.04
N TYR A 109 -5.66 -1.49 -20.32
CA TYR A 109 -5.22 -2.86 -20.11
C TYR A 109 -5.36 -3.66 -21.39
N VAL A 110 -4.25 -4.24 -21.84
CA VAL A 110 -4.22 -5.00 -23.10
C VAL A 110 -4.23 -6.50 -22.83
N ASP A 111 -4.73 -7.26 -23.82
CA ASP A 111 -4.69 -8.72 -23.77
C ASP A 111 -3.24 -9.28 -23.82
N ARG A 112 -3.11 -10.58 -23.57
CA ARG A 112 -1.82 -11.27 -23.58
C ARG A 112 -1.05 -11.11 -24.90
N ALA A 113 -1.74 -11.28 -26.03
CA ALA A 113 -1.09 -11.26 -27.33
C ALA A 113 -0.48 -9.87 -27.62
N THR A 114 -1.23 -8.82 -27.30
CA THR A 114 -0.81 -7.42 -27.41
C THR A 114 0.30 -7.11 -26.42
N ALA A 115 0.18 -7.54 -25.16
CA ALA A 115 1.20 -7.35 -24.14
C ALA A 115 2.54 -7.98 -24.54
N GLN A 116 2.52 -9.17 -25.14
CA GLN A 116 3.74 -9.82 -25.62
C GLN A 116 4.30 -9.14 -26.87
N ALA A 117 3.44 -8.80 -27.84
CA ALA A 117 3.84 -8.13 -29.07
C ALA A 117 4.47 -6.74 -28.84
N GLN A 118 3.98 -6.01 -27.83
CA GLN A 118 4.50 -4.71 -27.42
C GLN A 118 5.57 -4.79 -26.34
N ASN A 119 5.98 -6.00 -25.92
CA ASN A 119 6.90 -6.21 -24.83
C ASN A 119 6.48 -5.44 -23.56
N LEU A 120 5.20 -5.52 -23.20
CA LEU A 120 4.65 -5.09 -21.90
C LEU A 120 4.69 -6.22 -20.87
N THR A 121 4.79 -7.47 -21.33
CA THR A 121 5.27 -8.57 -20.50
C THR A 121 6.45 -9.27 -21.16
N PHE A 122 7.36 -9.77 -20.33
CA PHE A 122 8.50 -10.57 -20.75
C PHE A 122 8.79 -11.64 -19.72
N ALA A 123 9.13 -12.85 -20.16
CA ALA A 123 9.51 -13.94 -19.27
C ALA A 123 10.82 -14.57 -19.73
N SER A 124 11.80 -14.66 -18.83
CA SER A 124 12.96 -15.54 -18.99
C SER A 124 12.66 -16.90 -18.32
N ALA A 125 13.70 -17.72 -18.14
CA ALA A 125 13.60 -18.96 -17.38
C ALA A 125 13.28 -18.73 -15.89
N ASP A 126 13.71 -17.59 -15.34
CA ASP A 126 13.77 -17.31 -13.90
C ASP A 126 13.14 -15.95 -13.51
N LYS A 127 12.73 -15.13 -14.47
CA LYS A 127 12.16 -13.80 -14.24
C LYS A 127 10.89 -13.59 -15.04
N PHE A 128 9.95 -12.87 -14.46
CA PHE A 128 8.79 -12.34 -15.15
C PHE A 128 8.71 -10.83 -14.97
N VAL A 129 8.51 -10.11 -16.07
CA VAL A 129 8.36 -8.66 -16.08
C VAL A 129 6.97 -8.29 -16.57
N LEU A 130 6.34 -7.34 -15.88
CA LEU A 130 5.09 -6.68 -16.26
C LEU A 130 5.33 -5.17 -16.21
N ARG A 131 5.11 -4.46 -17.32
CA ARG A 131 5.43 -3.03 -17.46
C ARG A 131 4.35 -2.27 -18.21
N THR A 132 4.30 -0.95 -18.00
CA THR A 132 3.53 -0.05 -18.85
C THR A 132 4.34 0.36 -20.09
N ASP A 133 3.67 0.85 -21.13
CA ASP A 133 4.31 1.45 -22.31
C ASP A 133 5.14 2.68 -21.88
N ALA A 134 6.45 2.65 -22.13
CA ALA A 134 7.38 3.73 -21.83
C ALA A 134 7.94 4.44 -23.09
N THR A 135 7.23 4.35 -24.22
CA THR A 135 7.69 4.84 -25.53
C THR A 135 6.68 5.74 -26.24
N THR A 136 5.38 5.46 -26.13
CA THR A 136 4.35 6.17 -26.90
C THR A 136 3.94 7.48 -26.23
N VAL A 137 3.93 8.58 -26.98
CA VAL A 137 3.25 9.83 -26.58
C VAL A 137 1.79 9.73 -26.96
N ILE A 138 0.89 9.96 -26.01
CA ILE A 138 -0.55 9.92 -26.24
C ILE A 138 -1.02 11.30 -26.69
N GLY A 139 -1.78 11.34 -27.79
CA GLY A 139 -2.31 12.58 -28.37
C GLY A 139 -3.35 13.25 -27.47
N ASP A 140 -3.44 14.57 -27.57
CA ASP A 140 -4.44 15.34 -26.81
C ASP A 140 -5.85 14.88 -27.16
N GLY A 141 -6.71 14.73 -26.16
CA GLY A 141 -8.09 14.27 -26.34
C GLY A 141 -8.24 12.78 -26.69
N SER A 142 -7.15 12.00 -26.68
CA SER A 142 -7.25 10.53 -26.83
C SER A 142 -8.15 9.95 -25.72
N PRO A 143 -9.19 9.17 -26.07
CA PRO A 143 -10.01 8.50 -25.08
C PRO A 143 -9.30 7.30 -24.45
N VAL A 144 -8.26 6.77 -25.11
CA VAL A 144 -7.49 5.61 -24.65
C VAL A 144 -6.31 6.09 -23.80
N GLY A 145 -6.14 5.46 -22.63
CA GLY A 145 -5.01 5.66 -21.74
C GLY A 145 -3.74 4.94 -22.19
N ARG A 146 -2.73 4.94 -21.33
CA ARG A 146 -1.44 4.29 -21.62
C ARG A 146 -1.53 2.78 -21.50
N ASN A 147 -0.98 2.04 -22.46
CA ASN A 147 -1.02 0.59 -22.42
C ASN A 147 -0.31 0.06 -21.18
N SER A 148 -0.96 -0.86 -20.48
CA SER A 148 -0.42 -1.56 -19.32
C SER A 148 -1.08 -2.93 -19.24
N VAL A 149 -0.82 -3.65 -18.15
CA VAL A 149 -1.27 -5.03 -17.98
C VAL A 149 -1.86 -5.22 -16.59
N ARG A 150 -2.98 -5.93 -16.55
CA ARG A 150 -3.61 -6.50 -15.36
C ARG A 150 -3.70 -8.00 -15.59
N ILE A 151 -3.13 -8.78 -14.68
CA ILE A 151 -3.19 -10.24 -14.73
C ILE A 151 -3.86 -10.77 -13.46
N ARG A 152 -4.66 -11.83 -13.63
CA ARG A 152 -5.39 -12.49 -12.55
C ARG A 152 -5.16 -14.00 -12.60
N THR A 153 -4.90 -14.64 -11.46
CA THR A 153 -4.74 -16.11 -11.45
C THR A 153 -5.99 -16.81 -11.93
N THR A 154 -5.84 -17.92 -12.66
CA THR A 154 -6.97 -18.81 -13.01
C THR A 154 -7.50 -19.56 -11.79
N ALA A 155 -6.63 -19.83 -10.82
CA ALA A 155 -6.99 -20.44 -9.54
C ALA A 155 -7.46 -19.40 -8.53
N THR A 156 -8.33 -19.84 -7.62
CA THR A 156 -8.78 -19.09 -6.44
C THR A 156 -8.30 -19.76 -5.16
N TYR A 157 -8.16 -18.97 -4.09
CA TYR A 157 -7.60 -19.40 -2.81
C TYR A 157 -8.48 -18.94 -1.63
N THR A 158 -8.59 -19.79 -0.60
CA THR A 158 -9.24 -19.47 0.67
C THR A 158 -8.19 -19.42 1.79
N THR A 159 -8.06 -20.50 2.58
CA THR A 159 -6.93 -20.67 3.50
C THR A 159 -5.69 -21.03 2.70
N HIS A 160 -4.68 -20.17 2.75
CA HIS A 160 -3.44 -20.36 2.00
C HIS A 160 -2.36 -19.41 2.50
N VAL A 161 -1.14 -19.66 2.04
CA VAL A 161 -0.02 -18.72 2.10
C VAL A 161 0.45 -18.42 0.68
N ALA A 162 0.67 -17.16 0.34
CA ALA A 162 1.34 -16.76 -0.90
C ALA A 162 2.60 -15.94 -0.58
N VAL A 163 3.71 -16.28 -1.24
CA VAL A 163 5.01 -15.60 -1.11
C VAL A 163 5.42 -15.06 -2.46
N PHE A 164 5.59 -13.74 -2.54
CA PHE A 164 6.00 -12.99 -3.72
C PHE A 164 7.45 -12.57 -3.55
N ASP A 165 8.34 -13.13 -4.37
CA ASP A 165 9.74 -12.69 -4.46
C ASP A 165 9.86 -11.65 -5.58
N ILE A 166 9.98 -10.39 -5.20
CA ILE A 166 9.92 -9.23 -6.10
C ILE A 166 11.29 -8.56 -6.13
N GLN A 167 11.89 -8.48 -7.31
CA GLN A 167 13.18 -7.83 -7.54
C GLN A 167 13.02 -6.31 -7.76
N HIS A 168 11.96 -5.93 -8.47
CA HIS A 168 11.65 -4.54 -8.82
C HIS A 168 10.13 -4.36 -8.85
N MET A 169 9.65 -3.19 -8.48
CA MET A 169 8.25 -2.80 -8.59
C MET A 169 8.12 -1.47 -9.35
N PRO A 170 6.95 -1.15 -9.93
CA PRO A 170 6.78 0.09 -10.67
C PRO A 170 7.08 1.32 -9.82
N GLN A 171 7.81 2.26 -10.42
CA GLN A 171 8.03 3.59 -9.86
C GLN A 171 7.83 4.67 -10.93
N GLY A 172 7.47 5.86 -10.48
CA GLY A 172 7.28 7.08 -11.26
C GLY A 172 6.01 7.83 -10.85
N CYS A 173 6.01 9.14 -11.08
CA CYS A 173 4.82 9.97 -10.95
C CYS A 173 3.67 9.43 -11.81
N GLY A 174 2.48 9.35 -11.22
CA GLY A 174 1.28 8.83 -11.85
C GLY A 174 1.11 7.33 -11.76
N THR A 175 2.10 6.56 -11.29
CA THR A 175 1.98 5.10 -11.13
C THR A 175 1.11 4.71 -9.94
N TRP A 176 0.32 3.65 -10.12
CA TRP A 176 -0.42 2.95 -9.08
C TRP A 176 -0.30 1.43 -9.33
N PRO A 177 0.80 0.83 -8.82
CA PRO A 177 0.99 -0.62 -8.85
C PRO A 177 0.26 -1.32 -7.70
N ALA A 178 -0.22 -2.54 -7.96
CA ALA A 178 -0.80 -3.39 -6.92
C ALA A 178 -0.44 -4.87 -7.11
N VAL A 179 -0.21 -5.56 -5.98
CA VAL A 179 -0.27 -7.02 -5.82
C VAL A 179 -1.27 -7.29 -4.70
N TRP A 180 -2.36 -7.98 -5.03
CA TRP A 180 -3.54 -8.04 -4.17
C TRP A 180 -4.39 -9.27 -4.48
N GLU A 181 -5.42 -9.52 -3.68
CA GLU A 181 -6.36 -10.61 -3.89
C GLU A 181 -7.81 -10.15 -3.72
N THR A 182 -8.69 -10.58 -4.62
CA THR A 182 -10.15 -10.36 -4.47
C THR A 182 -10.99 -11.40 -5.21
N ASP A 183 -12.30 -11.38 -4.98
CA ASP A 183 -13.34 -12.00 -5.79
C ASP A 183 -14.08 -10.87 -6.52
N GLU A 184 -13.68 -10.61 -7.76
CA GLU A 184 -14.17 -9.47 -8.54
C GLU A 184 -15.67 -9.55 -8.82
N ASP A 185 -16.19 -10.77 -9.04
CA ASP A 185 -17.61 -11.00 -9.33
C ASP A 185 -18.51 -10.65 -8.14
N SER A 186 -17.96 -10.72 -6.92
CA SER A 186 -18.68 -10.48 -5.67
C SER A 186 -18.21 -9.24 -4.91
N TRP A 187 -17.32 -8.42 -5.47
CA TRP A 187 -16.76 -7.27 -4.77
C TRP A 187 -17.84 -6.29 -4.26
N PRO A 188 -17.75 -5.76 -3.02
CA PRO A 188 -16.74 -6.03 -1.98
C PRO A 188 -17.14 -7.18 -1.03
N ARG A 189 -18.24 -7.90 -1.31
CA ARG A 189 -18.73 -8.99 -0.42
C ARG A 189 -17.80 -10.19 -0.38
N GLY A 190 -17.00 -10.40 -1.43
CA GLY A 190 -15.99 -11.44 -1.49
C GLY A 190 -14.63 -11.04 -0.87
N GLY A 191 -14.53 -9.81 -0.36
CA GLY A 191 -13.33 -9.28 0.28
C GLY A 191 -12.22 -8.94 -0.69
N GLU A 192 -11.34 -8.05 -0.26
CA GLU A 192 -10.11 -7.69 -0.96
C GLU A 192 -8.99 -7.46 0.06
N VAL A 193 -7.79 -7.95 -0.26
CA VAL A 193 -6.55 -7.71 0.48
C VAL A 193 -5.47 -7.15 -0.44
N ASP A 194 -5.05 -5.93 -0.16
CA ASP A 194 -3.94 -5.26 -0.84
C ASP A 194 -2.64 -5.57 -0.11
N ILE A 195 -1.75 -6.31 -0.76
CA ILE A 195 -0.53 -6.85 -0.16
C ILE A 195 0.64 -5.89 -0.39
N LEU A 196 0.76 -5.40 -1.63
CA LEU A 196 1.68 -4.34 -2.03
C LEU A 196 0.89 -3.33 -2.83
N GLU A 197 0.76 -2.11 -2.32
CA GLU A 197 -0.01 -1.05 -2.97
C GLU A 197 0.48 0.35 -2.53
N GLY A 198 0.40 1.28 -3.47
CA GLY A 198 0.68 2.69 -3.24
C GLY A 198 0.61 3.49 -4.53
N VAL A 199 0.96 4.77 -4.46
CA VAL A 199 0.81 5.70 -5.58
C VAL A 199 1.97 6.69 -5.66
N ASN A 200 2.33 7.12 -6.87
CA ASN A 200 3.25 8.25 -7.11
C ASN A 200 4.59 8.18 -6.36
N ASP A 201 5.20 7.00 -6.24
CA ASP A 201 6.44 6.76 -5.47
C ASP A 201 6.35 7.04 -3.95
N GLN A 202 5.15 7.24 -3.42
CA GLN A 202 4.95 7.55 -2.01
C GLN A 202 4.98 6.28 -1.17
N GLY A 203 6.19 5.89 -0.74
CA GLY A 203 6.38 4.89 0.29
C GLY A 203 6.17 5.46 1.71
N PRO A 204 6.09 4.60 2.74
CA PRO A 204 6.20 3.13 2.69
C PRO A 204 4.92 2.45 2.15
N ASN A 205 4.97 1.12 2.01
CA ASN A 205 3.86 0.32 1.47
C ASN A 205 2.60 0.42 2.34
N GLN A 206 1.44 0.51 1.71
CA GLN A 206 0.14 0.42 2.38
C GLN A 206 -0.46 -0.98 2.15
N ILE A 207 -0.86 -1.64 3.24
CA ILE A 207 -1.51 -2.94 3.23
C ILE A 207 -2.95 -2.73 3.72
N THR A 208 -3.96 -3.10 2.93
CA THR A 208 -5.35 -2.71 3.21
C THR A 208 -6.29 -3.91 3.07
N LEU A 209 -7.37 -3.93 3.85
CA LEU A 209 -8.53 -4.78 3.54
C LEU A 209 -9.74 -3.92 3.16
N HIS A 210 -10.49 -4.43 2.19
CA HIS A 210 -11.77 -3.88 1.74
C HIS A 210 -12.85 -4.96 1.87
N THR A 211 -13.97 -4.64 2.51
CA THR A 211 -15.05 -5.59 2.77
C THR A 211 -16.43 -4.94 2.64
N SER A 212 -17.49 -5.77 2.69
CA SER A 212 -18.84 -5.30 3.00
C SER A 212 -18.95 -4.81 4.47
N PRO A 213 -20.06 -4.14 4.85
CA PRO A 213 -20.23 -3.62 6.21
C PRO A 213 -20.15 -4.69 7.30
N GLY A 214 -19.44 -4.38 8.39
CA GLY A 214 -19.40 -5.24 9.60
C GLY A 214 -18.05 -5.86 9.93
N CYS A 215 -16.99 -5.56 9.16
CA CYS A 215 -15.61 -5.96 9.47
C CYS A 215 -14.81 -4.76 9.98
N THR A 216 -14.33 -4.82 11.22
CA THR A 216 -13.50 -3.77 11.81
C THR A 216 -12.27 -4.37 12.50
N MET A 217 -11.22 -3.55 12.64
CA MET A 217 -9.96 -3.93 13.25
C MET A 217 -9.80 -3.33 14.65
N PRO A 218 -9.30 -4.08 15.64
CA PRO A 218 -8.95 -3.50 16.93
C PRO A 218 -7.80 -2.49 16.76
N ALA A 219 -7.83 -1.41 17.55
CA ALA A 219 -6.82 -0.35 17.47
C ALA A 219 -5.39 -0.84 17.80
N SER A 220 -5.29 -1.80 18.74
CA SER A 220 -4.03 -2.43 19.12
C SER A 220 -4.00 -3.86 18.59
N ARG A 221 -2.94 -4.18 17.82
CA ARG A 221 -2.72 -5.47 17.15
C ARG A 221 -1.25 -5.83 17.27
N ASP A 222 -0.94 -7.13 17.27
CA ASP A 222 0.44 -7.60 17.25
C ASP A 222 0.98 -7.53 15.82
N GLN A 223 1.50 -6.35 15.47
CA GLN A 223 2.03 -6.02 14.15
C GLN A 223 3.14 -4.97 14.27
N THR A 224 4.05 -4.93 13.31
CA THR A 224 5.09 -3.89 13.27
C THR A 224 4.63 -2.59 12.59
N GLY A 225 3.62 -2.69 11.70
CA GLY A 225 3.05 -1.57 10.95
C GLY A 225 2.16 -0.66 11.80
N THR A 226 1.89 0.53 11.29
CA THR A 226 1.02 1.52 11.94
C THR A 226 -0.38 1.45 11.34
N SER A 227 -1.38 1.16 12.17
CA SER A 227 -2.80 1.21 11.77
C SER A 227 -3.16 2.60 11.25
N LEU A 228 -3.86 2.65 10.12
CA LEU A 228 -4.47 3.85 9.56
C LEU A 228 -5.94 3.90 9.99
N GLN A 229 -6.85 3.61 9.07
CA GLN A 229 -8.27 3.42 9.36
C GLN A 229 -8.52 2.01 9.90
N LEU A 230 -9.54 1.87 10.77
CA LEU A 230 -9.89 0.59 11.40
C LEU A 230 -11.15 -0.06 10.82
N ASP A 231 -11.96 0.67 10.07
CA ASP A 231 -13.16 0.16 9.42
C ASP A 231 -12.84 -0.29 7.99
N CYS A 232 -13.11 -1.56 7.69
CA CYS A 232 -12.79 -2.17 6.40
C CYS A 232 -13.93 -2.01 5.37
N ASP A 233 -15.09 -1.49 5.79
CA ASP A 233 -16.25 -1.30 4.92
C ASP A 233 -15.99 -0.27 3.82
N THR A 234 -16.17 -0.69 2.56
CA THR A 234 -15.96 0.18 1.40
C THR A 234 -17.00 1.30 1.26
N ASN A 235 -18.15 1.16 1.92
CA ASN A 235 -19.22 2.17 1.90
C ASN A 235 -18.94 3.38 2.80
N VAL A 236 -17.89 3.31 3.62
CA VAL A 236 -17.48 4.41 4.50
C VAL A 236 -16.14 4.99 4.07
N ASN A 237 -15.90 6.25 4.45
CA ASN A 237 -14.62 6.94 4.25
C ASN A 237 -14.10 6.96 2.81
N ASN A 238 -14.98 6.84 1.81
CA ASN A 238 -14.63 6.82 0.38
C ASN A 238 -13.76 5.61 -0.01
N ASN A 239 -14.14 4.40 0.41
CA ASN A 239 -13.44 3.16 0.07
C ASN A 239 -11.96 3.16 0.49
N VAL A 240 -11.63 3.78 1.63
CA VAL A 240 -10.24 3.76 2.15
C VAL A 240 -9.85 2.39 2.71
N GLY A 241 -10.85 1.58 3.12
CA GLY A 241 -10.61 0.30 3.78
C GLY A 241 -9.91 0.45 5.14
N CYS A 242 -9.53 -0.68 5.73
CA CYS A 242 -8.77 -0.68 6.99
C CYS A 242 -7.28 -0.90 6.70
N GLY A 243 -6.55 0.20 6.54
CA GLY A 243 -5.13 0.17 6.15
C GLY A 243 -4.16 0.00 7.31
N VAL A 244 -2.99 -0.56 6.99
CA VAL A 244 -1.78 -0.56 7.82
C VAL A 244 -0.64 -0.04 6.97
N ASN A 245 0.01 1.03 7.43
CA ASN A 245 1.21 1.54 6.80
C ASN A 245 2.43 0.78 7.30
N ALA A 246 3.24 0.24 6.40
CA ALA A 246 4.50 -0.39 6.77
C ALA A 246 5.45 0.66 7.41
N VAL A 247 6.33 0.21 8.30
CA VAL A 247 7.32 1.11 8.95
C VAL A 247 8.69 1.04 8.30
N VAL A 248 8.94 0.01 7.47
CA VAL A 248 10.23 -0.20 6.80
C VAL A 248 10.29 0.71 5.57
N PRO A 249 11.22 1.68 5.48
CA PRO A 249 11.25 2.63 4.36
C PRO A 249 11.51 2.00 3.00
N THR A 250 12.17 0.83 2.95
CA THR A 250 12.46 0.09 1.72
C THR A 250 11.32 -0.85 1.29
N SER A 251 10.11 -0.68 1.84
CA SER A 251 8.96 -1.52 1.53
C SER A 251 8.31 -1.19 0.18
N TYR A 252 8.52 0.01 -0.35
CA TYR A 252 7.79 0.47 -1.54
C TYR A 252 8.63 1.35 -2.45
N GLY A 253 8.31 1.35 -3.75
CA GLY A 253 8.76 2.33 -4.73
C GLY A 253 10.28 2.42 -4.90
N PRO A 254 10.85 3.64 -5.06
CA PRO A 254 12.26 3.81 -5.37
C PRO A 254 13.22 3.22 -4.33
N THR A 255 12.88 3.26 -3.05
CA THR A 255 13.72 2.71 -1.98
C THR A 255 13.68 1.19 -1.95
N PHE A 256 12.55 0.57 -2.30
CA PHE A 256 12.44 -0.88 -2.53
C PHE A 256 13.34 -1.30 -3.70
N ASN A 257 13.23 -0.61 -4.84
CA ASN A 257 14.01 -0.91 -6.04
C ASN A 257 15.52 -0.73 -5.82
N ALA A 258 15.93 0.36 -5.16
CA ALA A 258 17.34 0.62 -4.82
C ALA A 258 17.93 -0.45 -3.88
N ASN A 259 17.09 -1.13 -3.10
CA ASN A 259 17.51 -2.22 -2.21
C ASN A 259 17.49 -3.61 -2.91
N GLY A 260 17.16 -3.69 -4.20
CA GLY A 260 17.01 -4.96 -4.92
C GLY A 260 15.73 -5.72 -4.55
N GLY A 261 14.72 -4.97 -4.11
CA GLY A 261 13.40 -5.46 -3.75
C GLY A 261 13.34 -6.23 -2.43
N GLY A 262 12.58 -7.32 -2.43
CA GLY A 262 12.35 -8.13 -1.23
C GLY A 262 11.24 -9.16 -1.41
N TRP A 263 10.75 -9.68 -0.29
CA TRP A 263 9.66 -10.63 -0.24
C TRP A 263 8.45 -10.00 0.44
N TYR A 264 7.29 -10.17 -0.19
CA TYR A 264 6.00 -10.02 0.47
C TYR A 264 5.41 -11.40 0.68
N ALA A 265 4.77 -11.61 1.83
CA ALA A 265 4.01 -12.84 2.08
C ALA A 265 2.66 -12.50 2.71
N VAL A 266 1.63 -13.23 2.32
CA VAL A 266 0.30 -13.19 2.95
C VAL A 266 -0.04 -14.58 3.48
N GLU A 267 -0.56 -14.66 4.71
CA GLU A 267 -1.21 -15.84 5.26
C GLU A 267 -2.66 -15.48 5.55
N ARG A 268 -3.59 -16.17 4.88
CA ARG A 268 -5.01 -16.07 5.15
C ARG A 268 -5.49 -17.36 5.80
N THR A 269 -6.17 -17.23 6.93
CA THR A 269 -6.85 -18.32 7.63
C THR A 269 -8.30 -17.92 7.94
N ASN A 270 -9.05 -18.80 8.59
CA ASN A 270 -10.37 -18.45 9.11
C ASN A 270 -10.34 -17.49 10.32
N SER A 271 -9.16 -17.19 10.86
CA SER A 271 -9.02 -16.39 12.09
C SER A 271 -8.23 -15.10 11.90
N PHE A 272 -7.50 -14.95 10.79
CA PHE A 272 -6.76 -13.73 10.49
C PHE A 272 -6.32 -13.68 9.02
N ILE A 273 -5.94 -12.47 8.60
CA ILE A 273 -5.07 -12.24 7.45
C ILE A 273 -3.82 -11.53 7.97
N ASN A 274 -2.65 -12.10 7.72
CA ASN A 274 -1.37 -11.51 8.07
C ASN A 274 -0.55 -11.23 6.82
N VAL A 275 0.15 -10.09 6.80
CA VAL A 275 1.08 -9.73 5.73
C VAL A 275 2.45 -9.41 6.31
N TRP A 276 3.50 -9.99 5.74
CA TRP A 276 4.89 -9.72 6.08
C TRP A 276 5.61 -9.07 4.91
N PHE A 277 6.59 -8.25 5.25
CA PHE A 277 7.57 -7.72 4.30
C PHE A 277 8.98 -7.95 4.83
N TRP A 278 9.84 -8.51 3.99
CA TRP A 278 11.28 -8.57 4.24
C TRP A 278 12.02 -7.92 3.09
N SER A 279 12.87 -6.94 3.39
CA SER A 279 13.74 -6.35 2.38
C SER A 279 14.80 -7.36 1.92
N ARG A 280 15.27 -7.25 0.67
CA ARG A 280 16.28 -8.16 0.11
C ARG A 280 17.53 -8.30 0.98
N SER A 281 17.92 -7.21 1.63
CA SER A 281 19.12 -7.08 2.47
C SER A 281 18.88 -7.44 3.94
N ALA A 282 17.65 -7.81 4.32
CA ALA A 282 17.32 -8.19 5.69
C ALA A 282 18.04 -9.48 6.09
N GLY A 283 18.68 -9.49 7.26
CA GLY A 283 19.39 -10.67 7.79
C GLY A 283 18.47 -11.70 8.46
N ASN A 284 17.18 -11.38 8.60
CA ASN A 284 16.20 -12.17 9.34
C ASN A 284 15.08 -12.73 8.44
N VAL A 285 15.30 -12.86 7.13
CA VAL A 285 14.34 -13.52 6.25
C VAL A 285 14.32 -15.02 6.58
N PRO A 286 13.15 -15.61 6.88
CA PRO A 286 13.03 -17.05 7.08
C PRO A 286 13.55 -17.83 5.87
N ALA A 287 14.23 -18.95 6.11
CA ALA A 287 14.88 -19.72 5.04
C ALA A 287 13.86 -20.33 4.06
N ASP A 288 12.69 -20.73 4.56
CA ASP A 288 11.57 -21.26 3.77
C ASP A 288 10.97 -20.19 2.83
N VAL A 289 10.93 -18.93 3.26
CA VAL A 289 10.59 -17.76 2.42
C VAL A 289 11.69 -17.49 1.39
N ALA A 290 12.93 -17.29 1.84
CA ALA A 290 14.03 -16.84 0.99
C ALA A 290 14.40 -17.85 -0.11
N GLN A 291 14.23 -19.15 0.14
CA GLN A 291 14.58 -20.23 -0.79
C GLN A 291 13.37 -20.76 -1.57
N GLY A 292 12.15 -20.30 -1.27
CA GLY A 292 10.93 -20.91 -1.80
C GLY A 292 10.86 -22.39 -1.44
N GLY A 293 10.75 -22.70 -0.15
CA GLY A 293 10.72 -24.07 0.36
C GLY A 293 9.61 -24.93 -0.27
N SER A 294 9.73 -26.26 -0.16
CA SER A 294 8.60 -27.16 -0.47
C SER A 294 7.48 -27.09 0.56
N SER A 295 7.78 -26.51 1.72
CA SER A 295 6.86 -26.22 2.81
C SER A 295 7.29 -24.95 3.54
N VAL A 296 6.35 -24.28 4.19
CA VAL A 296 6.60 -23.11 5.04
C VAL A 296 6.00 -23.32 6.43
N ASP A 297 6.60 -22.70 7.43
CA ASP A 297 6.07 -22.65 8.81
C ASP A 297 5.97 -21.19 9.26
N THR A 298 4.76 -20.63 9.14
CA THR A 298 4.50 -19.21 9.43
C THR A 298 4.68 -18.86 10.90
N SER A 299 4.74 -19.85 11.80
CA SER A 299 4.97 -19.63 13.24
C SER A 299 6.38 -19.11 13.53
N THR A 300 7.30 -19.33 12.59
CA THR A 300 8.71 -18.95 12.68
C THR A 300 9.03 -17.61 12.02
N TRP A 301 8.05 -16.98 11.37
CA TRP A 301 8.22 -15.77 10.56
C TRP A 301 8.30 -14.48 11.39
N GLY A 302 7.98 -14.56 12.69
CA GLY A 302 7.95 -13.41 13.60
C GLY A 302 6.71 -12.54 13.40
N THR A 303 6.71 -11.37 14.05
CA THR A 303 5.58 -10.43 14.03
C THR A 303 5.31 -9.92 12.60
N PRO A 304 4.06 -9.99 12.11
CA PRO A 304 3.70 -9.51 10.78
C PRO A 304 3.80 -7.99 10.64
N THR A 305 3.98 -7.53 9.40
CA THR A 305 3.90 -6.11 9.07
C THR A 305 2.49 -5.59 9.33
N ALA A 306 1.47 -6.34 8.90
CA ALA A 306 0.06 -6.05 9.15
C ALA A 306 -0.65 -7.31 9.65
N ASN A 307 -1.46 -7.15 10.70
CA ASN A 307 -2.27 -8.21 11.27
C ASN A 307 -3.74 -7.80 11.19
N PHE A 308 -4.60 -8.62 10.60
CA PHE A 308 -6.04 -8.39 10.52
C PHE A 308 -6.76 -9.54 11.23
N PRO A 309 -6.93 -9.47 12.56
CA PRO A 309 -7.45 -10.58 13.35
C PRO A 309 -8.97 -10.62 13.30
N SER A 310 -9.56 -11.79 13.54
CA SER A 310 -11.00 -11.97 13.50
C SER A 310 -11.77 -11.45 14.73
N THR A 311 -11.17 -10.57 15.54
CA THR A 311 -11.74 -10.06 16.80
C THR A 311 -13.08 -9.37 16.59
N SER A 312 -13.17 -8.55 15.55
CA SER A 312 -14.39 -7.81 15.15
C SER A 312 -14.63 -7.92 13.64
N CYS A 313 -14.16 -9.00 13.03
CA CYS A 313 -14.29 -9.28 11.60
C CYS A 313 -14.28 -10.80 11.37
N ASN A 314 -15.41 -11.37 11.00
CA ASN A 314 -15.50 -12.80 10.74
C ASN A 314 -14.90 -13.14 9.36
N ILE A 315 -13.59 -13.43 9.28
CA ILE A 315 -12.87 -13.57 8.00
C ILE A 315 -13.58 -14.50 6.98
N PRO A 316 -14.09 -15.70 7.35
CA PRO A 316 -14.83 -16.56 6.43
C PRO A 316 -16.15 -15.99 5.88
N GLU A 317 -16.74 -15.00 6.53
CA GLU A 317 -17.96 -14.33 6.09
C GLU A 317 -17.68 -13.19 5.12
N PHE A 318 -16.54 -12.52 5.27
CA PHE A 318 -16.16 -11.35 4.47
C PHE A 318 -15.25 -11.68 3.29
N PHE A 319 -14.59 -12.84 3.29
CA PHE A 319 -13.69 -13.24 2.22
C PHE A 319 -14.12 -14.59 1.63
N SER A 320 -14.49 -14.58 0.35
CA SER A 320 -14.75 -15.77 -0.46
C SER A 320 -13.43 -16.30 -1.08
N PRO A 321 -13.43 -17.37 -1.90
CA PRO A 321 -12.24 -17.73 -2.66
C PRO A 321 -11.79 -16.57 -3.56
N ASN A 322 -10.57 -16.07 -3.38
CA ASN A 322 -10.05 -14.92 -4.12
C ASN A 322 -9.00 -15.35 -5.16
N ASN A 323 -8.92 -14.62 -6.27
CA ASN A 323 -7.82 -14.70 -7.22
C ASN A 323 -6.68 -13.75 -6.76
N ILE A 324 -5.43 -14.09 -7.08
CA ILE A 324 -4.31 -13.16 -6.97
C ILE A 324 -4.30 -12.28 -8.23
N ILE A 325 -4.17 -10.97 -8.05
CA ILE A 325 -4.12 -9.97 -9.10
C ILE A 325 -2.83 -9.17 -9.01
N ILE A 326 -2.22 -8.92 -10.18
CA ILE A 326 -1.05 -8.05 -10.32
C ILE A 326 -1.36 -7.07 -11.45
N ASN A 327 -1.32 -5.77 -11.14
CA ASN A 327 -1.58 -4.75 -12.14
C ASN A 327 -0.74 -3.50 -11.93
N LEU A 328 -0.67 -2.71 -13.00
CA LEU A 328 -0.14 -1.35 -12.98
C LEU A 328 -1.14 -0.44 -13.68
N THR A 329 -1.94 0.28 -12.89
CA THR A 329 -2.74 1.41 -13.41
C THR A 329 -1.95 2.72 -13.30
N LEU A 330 -2.51 3.78 -13.86
CA LEU A 330 -1.94 5.11 -13.84
C LEU A 330 -3.03 6.12 -13.48
N CYS A 331 -2.72 7.11 -12.63
CA CYS A 331 -3.67 8.14 -12.22
C CYS A 331 -4.95 7.56 -11.56
N GLY A 332 -6.12 7.87 -12.09
CA GLY A 332 -7.38 7.34 -11.56
C GLY A 332 -7.74 7.86 -10.17
N ASP A 333 -8.63 7.12 -9.52
CA ASP A 333 -9.32 7.55 -8.31
C ASP A 333 -8.35 7.86 -7.14
N TRP A 334 -7.27 7.09 -7.01
CA TRP A 334 -6.27 7.34 -5.98
C TRP A 334 -5.05 8.11 -6.48
N ALA A 335 -4.22 7.54 -7.37
CA ALA A 335 -2.97 8.21 -7.73
C ALA A 335 -3.20 9.57 -8.38
N GLY A 336 -4.27 9.71 -9.17
CA GLY A 336 -4.66 10.97 -9.79
C GLY A 336 -5.13 12.02 -8.78
N SER A 337 -5.88 11.61 -7.75
CA SER A 337 -6.43 12.54 -6.75
C SER A 337 -5.36 13.11 -5.81
N VAL A 338 -4.36 12.31 -5.43
CA VAL A 338 -3.26 12.76 -4.56
C VAL A 338 -2.01 13.23 -5.32
N TYR A 339 -2.01 13.17 -6.64
CA TYR A 339 -0.90 13.58 -7.50
C TYR A 339 -0.34 14.98 -7.19
N PRO A 340 -1.18 16.05 -7.00
CA PRO A 340 -0.66 17.39 -6.74
C PRO A 340 0.12 17.52 -5.43
N ALA A 341 -0.17 16.64 -4.47
CA ALA A 341 0.51 16.60 -3.16
C ALA A 341 1.74 15.67 -3.16
N SER A 342 1.94 14.87 -4.22
CA SER A 342 2.99 13.84 -4.30
C SER A 342 4.34 14.39 -4.81
N GLY A 343 4.47 15.70 -4.99
CA GLY A 343 5.68 16.33 -5.56
C GLY A 343 5.85 16.14 -7.07
N CYS A 344 4.78 15.72 -7.74
CA CYS A 344 4.79 15.42 -9.17
C CYS A 344 4.45 16.65 -10.05
N PRO A 345 5.02 16.76 -11.26
CA PRO A 345 4.83 17.93 -12.12
C PRO A 345 3.52 17.87 -12.90
N GLY A 346 2.89 19.03 -13.14
CA GLY A 346 1.71 19.17 -14.00
C GLY A 346 0.48 18.46 -13.45
N THR A 347 -0.37 17.97 -14.34
CA THR A 347 -1.51 17.10 -13.99
C THR A 347 -1.17 15.64 -14.26
N CYS A 348 -1.76 14.70 -13.52
CA CYS A 348 -1.43 13.29 -13.65
C CYS A 348 -1.62 12.78 -15.09
N ASN A 349 -2.80 12.99 -15.67
CA ASN A 349 -3.13 12.50 -17.02
C ASN A 349 -2.21 13.10 -18.09
N GLU A 350 -1.93 14.40 -18.01
CA GLU A 350 -1.00 15.05 -18.95
C GLU A 350 0.42 14.51 -18.79
N PHE A 351 0.88 14.32 -17.55
CA PHE A 351 2.22 13.79 -17.30
C PHE A 351 2.37 12.39 -17.90
N VAL A 352 1.44 11.48 -17.59
CA VAL A 352 1.50 10.11 -18.11
C VAL A 352 1.29 10.05 -19.61
N ASP A 353 0.52 10.96 -20.22
CA ASP A 353 0.33 10.99 -21.68
C ASP A 353 1.58 11.48 -22.42
N LYS A 354 2.29 12.49 -21.86
CA LYS A 354 3.36 13.23 -22.55
C LYS A 354 4.78 12.80 -22.20
N ASN A 355 4.99 12.05 -21.12
CA ASN A 355 6.33 11.71 -20.63
C ASN A 355 6.56 10.18 -20.59
N PRO A 356 6.45 9.46 -21.74
CA PRO A 356 6.60 8.01 -21.77
C PRO A 356 7.93 7.52 -21.16
N THR A 357 9.03 8.21 -21.43
CA THR A 357 10.36 7.84 -20.93
C THR A 357 10.49 7.97 -19.42
N ALA A 358 9.69 8.81 -18.76
CA ALA A 358 9.65 8.92 -17.31
C ALA A 358 9.05 7.66 -16.65
N LEU A 359 8.32 6.84 -17.43
CA LEU A 359 7.72 5.58 -16.98
C LEU A 359 8.59 4.36 -17.33
N ALA A 360 9.84 4.55 -17.75
CA ALA A 360 10.75 3.43 -18.06
C ALA A 360 11.02 2.51 -16.85
N ALA A 361 10.92 3.06 -15.63
CA ALA A 361 11.03 2.30 -14.38
C ALA A 361 9.66 1.84 -13.82
N ALA A 362 8.57 2.03 -14.57
CA ALA A 362 7.24 1.57 -14.16
C ALA A 362 7.02 0.10 -14.59
N TYR A 363 7.73 -0.81 -13.94
CA TYR A 363 7.61 -2.26 -14.14
C TYR A 363 7.80 -3.06 -12.86
N PHE A 364 7.05 -4.16 -12.75
CA PHE A 364 7.38 -5.25 -11.85
C PHE A 364 8.40 -6.18 -12.48
N GLU A 365 9.33 -6.69 -11.68
CA GLU A 365 10.15 -7.86 -11.99
C GLU A 365 10.02 -8.86 -10.83
N PHE A 366 9.43 -10.02 -11.11
CA PHE A 366 9.26 -11.11 -10.16
C PHE A 366 10.33 -12.19 -10.40
N ASN A 367 10.91 -12.68 -9.30
CA ASN A 367 11.70 -13.91 -9.28
C ASN A 367 10.77 -15.13 -9.20
N SER A 368 9.78 -15.08 -8.32
CA SER A 368 8.81 -16.17 -8.17
C SER A 368 7.54 -15.73 -7.42
N ILE A 369 6.48 -16.51 -7.60
CA ILE A 369 5.35 -16.58 -6.67
C ILE A 369 5.21 -18.04 -6.24
N ASN A 370 5.19 -18.28 -4.93
CA ASN A 370 4.93 -19.60 -4.38
C ASN A 370 3.63 -19.55 -3.57
N VAL A 371 2.74 -20.51 -3.83
CA VAL A 371 1.49 -20.67 -3.08
C VAL A 371 1.52 -21.98 -2.30
N TYR A 372 1.06 -21.95 -1.05
CA TYR A 372 1.07 -23.07 -0.11
C TYR A 372 -0.31 -23.26 0.52
N GLN A 373 -0.70 -24.51 0.76
CA GLN A 373 -1.98 -24.91 1.37
C GLN A 373 -1.82 -26.09 2.33
#